data_AF-A0A2N5KBZ6-F1
#
_entry.id   AF-A0A2N5KBZ6-F1
#
_cell.length_a   1.000
_cell.length_b   1.000
_cell.length_c   1.000
_cell.angle_alpha   90.00
_cell.angle_beta   90.00
_cell.angle_gamma   90.00
#
_symmetry.space_group_name_H-M   'P 1'
#
loop_
_entity.id
_entity.type
_entity.pdbx_description
1 polymer ?
#
loop_
_entity_poly.entity_id
_entity_poly.type
_entity_poly.pdbx_seq_one_letter_code
_entity_poly.pdbx_strand_id
1 'polypeptide(L)'
;MESDQKETVLKPQGENTVEQTAEQQPVSVDVLGTAQQKGGAVLIVWQWLSYALWSVTLVALSVLLGITLAHFILDQNESSDATVYVVAILVCLLPTAVLADRFYSKKEPENKHGFQAVIMVIHAVLAFIAMLGSFIAVVVTTLSIIIDLGSTDEKLVVIGTSLAVGLLGLLFFIRIINPVRLARVARLFPWIVVGITVVTLIAAAAGPLVAGFRSRTDRVIENNLSNLDGEIQNYTRENDKLPESLEQLSFEDYNKDAKILVDKNLVRYRILEGKDNKDECRNNIKPAPMPLGGKPSSAAPALPYNNDCFYSSGQSTQFRYELCVTWQNEKNSRYNVTPAMDSAELNYVSTYSHPKGEQCFKPVVFDYNYSE
;
A
#
# COMPACT_ATOMS: atom_id res chain seq x y z
N MET A 1 53.08 -39.37 -37.03
CA MET A 1 51.71 -39.26 -37.55
C MET A 1 51.36 -37.78 -37.52
N GLU A 2 52.04 -37.02 -38.38
CA GLU A 2 51.67 -36.72 -39.78
C GLU A 2 50.76 -35.49 -39.79
N SER A 3 51.43 -34.35 -39.98
CA SER A 3 50.92 -33.00 -39.98
C SER A 3 50.60 -32.58 -41.41
N ASP A 4 49.33 -32.39 -41.73
CA ASP A 4 48.92 -31.79 -43.01
C ASP A 4 48.90 -30.27 -42.88
N GLN A 5 50.00 -29.64 -43.31
CA GLN A 5 50.03 -28.23 -43.67
C GLN A 5 49.43 -28.06 -45.07
N LYS A 6 48.30 -27.37 -45.16
CA LYS A 6 47.71 -26.96 -46.44
C LYS A 6 48.15 -25.53 -46.76
N GLU A 7 49.13 -25.42 -47.65
CA GLU A 7 49.45 -24.19 -48.39
C GLU A 7 48.20 -23.68 -49.10
N THR A 8 47.92 -22.38 -48.97
CA THR A 8 47.03 -21.69 -49.91
C THR A 8 47.76 -20.47 -50.49
N VAL A 9 48.13 -20.67 -51.74
CA VAL A 9 48.70 -19.79 -52.77
C VAL A 9 48.18 -18.34 -52.73
N LEU A 10 49.11 -17.39 -52.61
CA LEU A 10 48.94 -15.97 -52.98
C LEU A 10 48.79 -15.86 -54.51
N LYS A 11 47.77 -15.10 -54.97
CA LYS A 11 47.66 -14.62 -56.36
C LYS A 11 47.95 -13.11 -56.41
N PRO A 12 48.69 -12.63 -57.43
CA PRO A 12 49.16 -11.25 -57.50
C PRO A 12 48.10 -10.26 -58.04
N GLN A 13 48.41 -8.99 -57.78
CA GLN A 13 47.72 -7.77 -58.19
C GLN A 13 47.40 -7.72 -59.68
N GLY A 14 46.16 -7.33 -59.99
CA GLY A 14 45.75 -6.82 -61.31
C GLY A 14 45.34 -5.36 -61.16
N GLU A 15 46.25 -4.48 -61.54
CA GLU A 15 46.07 -3.05 -61.74
C GLU A 15 45.25 -2.83 -63.01
N ASN A 16 44.01 -2.37 -62.88
CA ASN A 16 43.18 -1.92 -64.00
C ASN A 16 42.83 -0.45 -63.79
N THR A 17 43.69 0.41 -64.31
CA THR A 17 43.42 1.83 -64.54
C THR A 17 42.43 1.94 -65.69
N VAL A 18 41.16 2.18 -65.38
CA VAL A 18 40.16 2.62 -66.36
C VAL A 18 39.85 4.08 -66.06
N GLU A 19 40.39 4.92 -66.94
CA GLU A 19 40.11 6.33 -67.07
C GLU A 19 38.62 6.51 -67.45
N GLN A 20 37.78 6.82 -66.46
CA GLN A 20 36.38 7.17 -66.68
C GLN A 20 36.28 8.68 -66.91
N THR A 21 36.10 9.03 -68.18
CA THR A 21 35.68 10.36 -68.65
C THR A 21 34.41 10.79 -67.94
N ALA A 22 34.48 11.94 -67.27
CA ALA A 22 33.38 12.58 -66.59
C ALA A 22 32.34 13.08 -67.60
N GLU A 23 31.24 12.35 -67.75
CA GLU A 23 30.00 12.87 -68.32
C GLU A 23 29.17 13.43 -67.17
N GLN A 24 29.22 14.75 -66.99
CA GLN A 24 28.36 15.50 -66.07
C GLN A 24 26.90 15.35 -66.50
N GLN A 25 26.20 14.38 -65.91
CA GLN A 25 24.74 14.38 -65.94
C GLN A 25 24.22 15.58 -65.12
N PRO A 26 23.22 16.32 -65.62
CA PRO A 26 22.64 17.43 -64.90
C PRO A 26 22.06 16.92 -63.58
N VAL A 27 22.54 17.52 -62.49
CA VAL A 27 22.00 17.35 -61.14
C VAL A 27 20.53 17.79 -61.18
N SER A 28 19.63 16.83 -61.39
CA SER A 28 18.21 17.00 -61.13
C SER A 28 18.07 17.17 -59.62
N VAL A 29 18.08 18.43 -59.17
CA VAL A 29 17.68 18.81 -57.81
C VAL A 29 16.25 18.31 -57.65
N ASP A 30 16.14 17.18 -56.96
CA ASP A 30 14.89 16.48 -56.75
C ASP A 30 14.05 17.30 -55.76
N VAL A 31 13.23 18.22 -56.29
CA VAL A 31 12.29 19.05 -55.53
C VAL A 31 11.16 18.20 -54.91
N LEU A 32 11.17 16.88 -55.10
CA LEU A 32 10.21 15.92 -54.56
C LEU A 32 10.52 15.45 -53.11
N GLY A 33 11.48 16.09 -52.42
CA GLY A 33 11.87 15.71 -51.04
C GLY A 33 10.90 16.16 -49.92
N THR A 34 9.97 17.07 -50.18
CA THR A 34 9.19 17.71 -49.10
C THR A 34 7.95 16.94 -48.66
N ALA A 35 7.39 16.08 -49.52
CA ALA A 35 6.20 15.28 -49.19
C ALA A 35 6.53 14.01 -48.39
N GLN A 36 7.68 13.38 -48.66
CA GLN A 36 8.11 12.15 -47.97
C GLN A 36 8.65 12.43 -46.55
N GLN A 37 9.11 13.66 -46.29
CA GLN A 37 9.66 14.07 -44.99
C GLN A 37 8.59 14.26 -43.90
N LYS A 38 7.36 14.67 -44.26
CA LYS A 38 6.27 14.85 -43.28
C LYS A 38 5.83 13.54 -42.61
N GLY A 39 5.92 12.40 -43.31
CA GLY A 39 5.62 11.09 -42.73
C GLY A 39 6.66 10.61 -41.71
N GLY A 40 7.92 10.97 -41.91
CA GLY A 40 9.03 10.54 -41.06
C GLY A 40 8.98 11.14 -39.65
N ALA A 41 8.67 12.43 -39.52
CA ALA A 41 8.63 13.10 -38.22
C ALA A 41 7.53 12.53 -37.30
N VAL A 42 6.33 12.28 -37.82
CA VAL A 42 5.23 11.69 -37.06
C VAL A 42 5.59 10.28 -36.59
N LEU A 43 6.23 9.48 -37.45
CA LEU A 43 6.66 8.12 -37.10
C LEU A 43 7.73 8.12 -35.99
N ILE A 44 8.67 9.07 -36.03
CA ILE A 44 9.68 9.27 -34.98
C ILE A 44 9.02 9.55 -33.63
N VAL A 45 8.00 10.43 -33.59
CA VAL A 45 7.27 10.75 -32.36
C VAL A 45 6.55 9.52 -31.81
N TRP A 46 5.88 8.73 -32.66
CA TRP A 46 5.22 7.50 -32.24
C TRP A 46 6.20 6.44 -31.72
N GLN A 47 7.37 6.31 -32.33
CA GLN A 47 8.44 5.43 -31.84
C GLN A 47 8.87 5.81 -30.42
N TRP A 48 9.16 7.10 -30.21
CA TRP A 48 9.58 7.60 -28.90
C TRP A 48 8.49 7.39 -27.84
N LEU A 49 7.25 7.76 -28.15
CA LEU A 49 6.12 7.61 -27.23
C LEU A 49 5.88 6.14 -26.88
N SER A 50 5.92 5.24 -27.86
CA SER A 50 5.74 3.81 -27.63
C SER A 50 6.81 3.27 -26.66
N TYR A 51 8.09 3.56 -26.90
CA TYR A 51 9.16 3.07 -26.05
C TYR A 51 9.16 3.72 -24.67
N ALA A 52 8.95 5.03 -24.58
CA ALA A 52 8.89 5.73 -23.30
C ALA A 52 7.72 5.25 -22.43
N LEU A 53 6.52 5.12 -23.00
CA LEU A 53 5.34 4.65 -22.27
C LEU A 53 5.49 3.20 -21.80
N TRP A 54 6.05 2.31 -22.62
CA TRP A 54 6.36 0.95 -22.18
C TRP A 54 7.42 0.90 -21.08
N SER A 55 8.49 1.69 -21.18
CA SER A 55 9.51 1.78 -20.13
C SER A 55 8.90 2.19 -18.79
N VAL A 56 8.11 3.27 -18.75
CA VAL A 56 7.49 3.75 -17.51
C VAL A 56 6.43 2.75 -17.00
N THR A 57 5.68 2.10 -17.90
CA THR A 57 4.73 1.04 -17.53
C THR A 57 5.43 -0.14 -16.86
N LEU A 58 6.58 -0.58 -17.39
CA LEU A 58 7.35 -1.69 -16.80
C LEU A 58 7.94 -1.32 -15.43
N VAL A 59 8.36 -0.06 -15.24
CA VAL A 59 8.80 0.44 -13.92
C VAL A 59 7.63 0.48 -12.92
N ALA A 60 6.47 0.98 -13.31
CA ALA A 60 5.31 0.98 -12.43
C ALA A 60 4.85 -0.46 -12.11
N LEU A 61 4.90 -1.36 -13.09
CA LEU A 61 4.57 -2.77 -12.92
C LEU A 61 5.56 -3.48 -12.00
N SER A 62 6.86 -3.18 -12.09
CA SER A 62 7.87 -3.79 -11.20
C SER A 62 7.65 -3.40 -9.75
N VAL A 63 7.32 -2.13 -9.49
CA VAL A 63 6.98 -1.64 -8.15
C VAL A 63 5.72 -2.33 -7.64
N LEU A 64 4.65 -2.37 -8.44
CA LEU A 64 3.40 -3.02 -8.01
C LEU A 64 3.62 -4.51 -7.74
N LEU A 65 4.36 -5.20 -8.61
CA LEU A 65 4.68 -6.61 -8.44
C LEU A 65 5.42 -6.85 -7.13
N GLY A 66 6.39 -5.99 -6.79
CA GLY A 66 7.10 -6.06 -5.52
C GLY A 66 6.21 -5.87 -4.30
N ILE A 67 5.35 -4.86 -4.31
CA ILE A 67 4.38 -4.65 -3.23
C ILE A 67 3.44 -5.86 -3.09
N THR A 68 2.93 -6.40 -4.21
CA THR A 68 2.03 -7.56 -4.16
C THR A 68 2.73 -8.81 -3.64
N LEU A 69 3.95 -9.11 -4.09
CA LEU A 69 4.70 -10.26 -3.61
C LEU A 69 5.09 -10.12 -2.14
N ALA A 70 5.51 -8.92 -1.70
CA ALA A 70 5.78 -8.63 -0.30
C ALA A 70 4.54 -8.87 0.57
N HIS A 71 3.36 -8.42 0.13
CA HIS A 71 2.12 -8.65 0.86
C HIS A 71 1.81 -10.14 1.00
N PHE A 72 1.88 -10.92 -0.08
CA PHE A 72 1.50 -12.35 -0.05
C PHE A 72 2.56 -13.25 0.60
N ILE A 73 3.84 -12.88 0.60
CA ILE A 73 4.93 -13.70 1.13
C ILE A 73 5.30 -13.30 2.56
N LEU A 74 5.32 -12.00 2.88
CA LEU A 74 5.78 -11.48 4.17
C LEU A 74 4.64 -11.12 5.14
N ASP A 75 3.38 -11.23 4.70
CA ASP A 75 2.21 -10.68 5.40
C ASP A 75 2.40 -9.19 5.76
N GLN A 76 3.22 -8.48 4.98
CA GLN A 76 3.47 -7.07 5.20
C GLN A 76 2.29 -6.26 4.67
N ASN A 77 1.69 -5.51 5.59
CA ASN A 77 0.61 -4.56 5.30
C ASN A 77 1.18 -3.13 5.10
N GLU A 78 2.36 -3.02 4.48
CA GLU A 78 2.99 -1.72 4.27
C GLU A 78 2.18 -0.82 3.31
N SER A 79 2.16 0.48 3.67
CA SER A 79 1.72 1.64 2.88
C SER A 79 0.73 1.37 1.75
N SER A 80 -0.55 1.27 2.11
CA SER A 80 -1.67 1.30 1.18
C SER A 80 -1.61 2.44 0.17
N ASP A 81 -1.02 3.56 0.59
CA ASP A 81 -1.02 4.80 -0.16
C ASP A 81 -0.14 4.69 -1.40
N ALA A 82 1.06 4.12 -1.26
CA ALA A 82 1.94 3.86 -2.40
C ALA A 82 1.26 2.92 -3.42
N THR A 83 0.57 1.88 -2.93
CA THR A 83 -0.16 0.94 -3.79
C THR A 83 -1.24 1.64 -4.63
N VAL A 84 -2.03 2.53 -4.02
CA VAL A 84 -3.08 3.29 -4.73
C VAL A 84 -2.49 4.14 -5.85
N TYR A 85 -1.39 4.86 -5.58
CA TYR A 85 -0.73 5.69 -6.61
C TYR A 85 -0.19 4.85 -7.77
N VAL A 86 0.48 3.73 -7.48
CA VAL A 86 1.06 2.86 -8.52
C VAL A 86 -0.05 2.21 -9.36
N VAL A 87 -1.15 1.78 -8.73
CA VAL A 87 -2.33 1.25 -9.45
C VAL A 87 -2.92 2.33 -10.37
N ALA A 88 -3.09 3.55 -9.89
CA ALA A 88 -3.60 4.66 -10.71
C ALA A 88 -2.68 4.96 -11.91
N ILE A 89 -1.36 4.97 -11.69
CA ILE A 89 -0.37 5.13 -12.76
C ILE A 89 -0.53 4.04 -13.83
N LEU A 90 -0.64 2.77 -13.44
CA LEU A 90 -0.79 1.66 -14.39
C LEU A 90 -2.12 1.70 -15.16
N VAL A 91 -3.22 2.04 -14.50
CA VAL A 91 -4.54 2.18 -15.14
C VAL A 91 -4.52 3.26 -16.24
N CYS A 92 -3.74 4.34 -16.05
CA CYS A 92 -3.58 5.40 -17.04
C CYS A 92 -2.53 5.07 -18.12
N LEU A 93 -1.38 4.51 -17.73
CA LEU A 93 -0.26 4.24 -18.64
C LEU A 93 -0.50 3.03 -19.55
N LEU A 94 -1.11 1.96 -19.05
CA LEU A 94 -1.31 0.75 -19.85
C LEU A 94 -2.13 0.99 -21.13
N PRO A 95 -3.32 1.64 -21.11
CA PRO A 95 -4.07 1.88 -22.34
C PRO A 95 -3.34 2.85 -23.27
N THR A 96 -2.65 3.87 -22.74
CA THR A 96 -1.90 4.83 -23.56
C THR A 96 -0.68 4.18 -24.23
N ALA A 97 0.06 3.33 -23.51
CA ALA A 97 1.17 2.54 -24.05
C ALA A 97 0.72 1.60 -25.17
N VAL A 98 -0.39 0.87 -24.95
CA VAL A 98 -0.96 -0.05 -25.96
C VAL A 98 -1.43 0.72 -27.20
N LEU A 99 -2.08 1.88 -27.04
CA LEU A 99 -2.50 2.70 -28.17
C LEU A 99 -1.29 3.21 -28.97
N ALA A 100 -0.29 3.79 -28.30
CA ALA A 100 0.92 4.27 -28.93
C ALA A 100 1.65 3.15 -29.69
N ASP A 101 1.79 1.97 -29.08
CA ASP A 101 2.39 0.80 -29.72
C ASP A 101 1.58 0.28 -30.91
N ARG A 102 0.25 0.28 -30.84
CA ARG A 102 -0.62 -0.13 -31.96
C ARG A 102 -0.48 0.81 -33.16
N PHE A 103 -0.32 2.12 -32.93
CA PHE A 103 -0.08 3.08 -34.01
C PHE A 103 1.34 2.96 -34.59
N TYR A 104 2.34 2.75 -33.72
CA TYR A 104 3.73 2.60 -34.13
C TYR A 104 3.99 1.29 -34.87
N SER A 105 3.59 0.15 -34.30
CA SER A 105 3.84 -1.21 -34.83
C SER A 105 3.29 -1.43 -36.24
N LYS A 106 2.19 -0.76 -36.62
CA LYS A 106 1.63 -0.80 -37.98
C LYS A 106 2.53 -0.15 -39.04
N LYS A 107 3.42 0.74 -38.63
CA LYS A 107 4.28 1.54 -39.49
C LYS A 107 5.76 1.36 -39.17
N GLU A 108 6.10 0.37 -38.35
CA GLU A 108 7.47 0.14 -37.92
C GLU A 108 8.30 -0.36 -39.10
N PRO A 109 9.37 0.35 -39.50
CA PRO A 109 10.22 -0.08 -40.60
C PRO A 109 11.09 -1.26 -40.16
N GLU A 110 11.37 -2.18 -41.08
CA GLU A 110 12.23 -3.34 -40.82
C GLU A 110 13.65 -2.92 -40.46
N ASN A 111 14.19 -1.91 -41.15
CA ASN A 111 15.50 -1.36 -40.89
C ASN A 111 15.36 0.12 -40.46
N LYS A 112 15.72 0.39 -39.21
CA LYS A 112 15.69 1.73 -38.62
C LYS A 112 16.98 2.47 -39.01
N HIS A 113 16.84 3.63 -39.65
CA HIS A 113 17.97 4.46 -40.08
C HIS A 113 17.88 5.88 -39.49
N GLY A 114 19.01 6.59 -39.46
CA GLY A 114 19.07 7.97 -38.98
C GLY A 114 18.60 8.14 -37.54
N PHE A 115 17.71 9.11 -37.30
CA PHE A 115 17.25 9.43 -35.95
C PHE A 115 16.45 8.30 -35.29
N GLN A 116 15.72 7.49 -36.06
CA GLN A 116 14.99 6.33 -35.52
C GLN A 116 15.94 5.28 -34.91
N ALA A 117 17.13 5.11 -35.50
CA ALA A 117 18.15 4.23 -34.98
C ALA A 117 18.69 4.73 -33.64
N VAL A 118 18.90 6.05 -33.50
CA VAL A 118 19.34 6.67 -32.26
C VAL A 118 18.33 6.43 -31.13
N ILE A 119 17.04 6.64 -31.38
CA ILE A 119 15.97 6.42 -30.38
C ILE A 119 15.93 4.97 -29.92
N MET A 120 16.04 4.03 -30.87
CA MET A 120 16.10 2.61 -30.59
C MET A 120 17.30 2.28 -29.68
N VAL A 121 18.51 2.77 -30.02
CA VAL A 121 19.71 2.51 -29.22
C VAL A 121 19.58 3.05 -27.80
N ILE A 122 19.07 4.28 -27.62
CA ILE A 122 18.87 4.88 -26.29
C ILE A 122 17.98 3.98 -25.42
N HIS A 123 16.80 3.62 -25.91
CA HIS A 123 15.86 2.82 -25.13
C HIS A 123 16.34 1.36 -24.95
N ALA A 124 17.02 0.79 -25.94
CA ALA A 124 17.62 -0.54 -25.84
C ALA A 124 18.70 -0.59 -24.76
N VAL A 125 19.56 0.43 -24.68
CA VAL A 125 20.59 0.53 -23.64
C VAL A 125 19.95 0.68 -22.27
N LEU A 126 18.93 1.54 -22.13
CA LEU A 126 18.20 1.70 -20.87
C LEU A 126 17.53 0.39 -20.42
N ALA A 127 16.86 -0.33 -21.34
CA ALA A 127 16.25 -1.62 -21.07
C ALA A 127 17.31 -2.67 -20.68
N PHE A 128 18.46 -2.67 -21.36
CA PHE A 128 19.56 -3.58 -21.06
C PHE A 128 20.17 -3.33 -19.66
N ILE A 129 20.37 -2.07 -19.28
CA ILE A 129 20.89 -1.71 -17.94
C ILE A 129 19.89 -2.13 -16.85
N ALA A 130 18.60 -1.86 -17.03
CA ALA A 130 17.57 -2.28 -16.08
C ALA A 130 17.51 -3.81 -15.94
N MET A 131 17.58 -4.54 -17.05
CA MET A 131 17.65 -6.00 -17.08
C MET A 131 18.91 -6.50 -16.36
N LEU A 132 20.09 -5.95 -16.64
CA LEU A 132 21.34 -6.32 -15.97
C LEU A 132 21.27 -6.08 -14.46
N GLY A 133 20.74 -4.92 -14.04
CA GLY A 133 20.54 -4.60 -12.63
C GLY A 133 19.66 -5.63 -11.91
N SER A 134 18.59 -6.09 -12.56
CA SER A 134 17.72 -7.14 -11.99
C SER A 134 18.43 -8.49 -11.85
N PHE A 135 19.27 -8.88 -12.82
CA PHE A 135 20.07 -10.10 -12.70
C PHE A 135 21.13 -10.02 -11.60
N ILE A 136 21.78 -8.87 -11.45
CA ILE A 136 22.72 -8.64 -10.35
C ILE A 136 22.00 -8.78 -9.01
N ALA A 137 20.79 -8.21 -8.87
CA ALA A 137 19.99 -8.36 -7.66
C ALA A 137 19.69 -9.84 -7.35
N VAL A 138 19.29 -10.64 -8.34
CA VAL A 138 19.07 -12.09 -8.16
C VAL A 138 20.33 -12.78 -7.64
N VAL A 139 21.49 -12.53 -8.25
CA VAL A 139 22.76 -13.16 -7.83
C VAL A 139 23.14 -12.76 -6.41
N VAL A 140 23.11 -11.45 -6.10
CA VAL A 140 23.45 -10.92 -4.76
C VAL A 140 22.51 -11.48 -3.69
N THR A 141 21.21 -11.49 -3.95
CA THR A 141 20.24 -12.04 -3.01
C THR A 141 20.39 -13.54 -2.83
N THR A 142 20.68 -14.29 -3.91
CA THR A 142 20.96 -15.74 -3.82
C THR A 142 22.20 -16.02 -2.97
N LEU A 143 23.29 -15.26 -3.16
CA LEU A 143 24.48 -15.37 -2.31
C LEU A 143 24.16 -15.02 -0.85
N SER A 144 23.28 -14.05 -0.62
CA SER A 144 22.85 -13.65 0.72
C SER A 144 22.01 -14.74 1.42
N ILE A 145 21.32 -15.61 0.67
CA ILE A 145 20.67 -16.81 1.23
C ILE A 145 21.75 -17.82 1.68
N ILE A 146 22.79 -18.04 0.87
CA ILE A 146 23.84 -19.02 1.16
C ILE A 146 24.66 -18.63 2.41
N ILE A 147 24.88 -17.33 2.62
CA ILE A 147 25.67 -16.79 3.75
C ILE A 147 24.79 -16.59 5.01
N ASP A 148 23.50 -16.93 4.95
CA ASP A 148 22.53 -16.81 6.04
C ASP A 148 22.40 -15.38 6.63
N LEU A 149 22.51 -14.37 5.77
CA LEU A 149 22.41 -12.96 6.18
C LEU A 149 20.95 -12.49 6.13
N GLY A 150 20.09 -12.89 7.07
CA GLY A 150 18.72 -12.36 7.22
C GLY A 150 17.57 -13.28 6.76
N SER A 151 16.32 -12.80 6.86
CA SER A 151 15.10 -13.59 6.62
C SER A 151 15.01 -14.13 5.19
N THR A 152 14.66 -15.42 5.05
CA THR A 152 14.56 -16.08 3.74
C THR A 152 13.42 -15.51 2.90
N ASP A 153 12.31 -15.15 3.53
CA ASP A 153 11.10 -14.72 2.83
C ASP A 153 11.30 -13.37 2.13
N GLU A 154 11.98 -12.40 2.76
CA GLU A 154 12.29 -11.10 2.14
C GLU A 154 13.16 -11.27 0.90
N LYS A 155 14.13 -12.20 0.98
CA LYS A 155 15.00 -12.55 -0.13
C LYS A 155 14.23 -13.21 -1.27
N LEU A 156 13.23 -14.05 -0.97
CA LEU A 156 12.36 -14.66 -1.99
C LEU A 156 11.55 -13.61 -2.74
N VAL A 157 11.03 -12.58 -2.07
CA VAL A 157 10.34 -11.45 -2.72
C VAL A 157 11.29 -10.73 -3.69
N VAL A 158 12.51 -10.41 -3.26
CA VAL A 158 13.51 -9.73 -4.10
C VAL A 158 13.92 -10.58 -5.31
N ILE A 159 14.09 -11.89 -5.13
CA ILE A 159 14.41 -12.81 -6.24
C ILE A 159 13.24 -12.88 -7.23
N GLY A 160 12.02 -13.11 -6.74
CA GLY A 160 10.83 -13.24 -7.59
C GLY A 160 10.55 -11.99 -8.41
N THR A 161 10.62 -10.81 -7.77
CA THR A 161 10.47 -9.52 -8.45
C THR A 161 11.57 -9.28 -9.48
N SER A 162 12.83 -9.49 -9.10
CA SER A 162 13.98 -9.23 -9.99
C SER A 162 13.99 -10.17 -11.19
N LEU A 163 13.61 -11.44 -11.03
CA LEU A 163 13.46 -12.37 -12.15
C LEU A 163 12.35 -11.92 -13.12
N ALA A 164 11.20 -11.53 -12.59
CA ALA A 164 10.11 -11.03 -13.43
C ALA A 164 10.50 -9.75 -14.19
N VAL A 165 11.17 -8.81 -13.52
CA VAL A 165 11.70 -7.58 -14.14
C VAL A 165 12.75 -7.89 -15.21
N GLY A 166 13.67 -8.82 -14.95
CA GLY A 166 14.68 -9.23 -15.92
C GLY A 166 14.07 -9.87 -17.17
N LEU A 167 13.07 -10.74 -17.00
CA LEU A 167 12.35 -11.35 -18.11
C LEU A 167 11.55 -10.33 -18.93
N LEU A 168 10.84 -9.42 -18.26
CA LEU A 168 10.08 -8.37 -18.95
C LEU A 168 11.01 -7.36 -19.65
N GLY A 169 12.12 -7.01 -19.01
CA GLY A 169 13.17 -6.18 -19.59
C GLY A 169 13.79 -6.82 -20.83
N LEU A 170 14.04 -8.13 -20.81
CA LEU A 170 14.51 -8.89 -21.96
C LEU A 170 13.49 -8.88 -23.10
N LEU A 171 12.20 -9.12 -22.81
CA LEU A 171 11.15 -9.08 -23.82
C LEU A 171 11.00 -7.68 -24.42
N PHE A 172 11.13 -6.63 -23.61
CA PHE A 172 11.10 -5.25 -24.06
C PHE A 172 12.31 -4.90 -24.92
N PHE A 173 13.50 -5.35 -24.56
CA PHE A 173 14.71 -5.22 -25.37
C PHE A 173 14.53 -5.89 -26.75
N ILE A 174 13.99 -7.11 -26.78
CA ILE A 174 13.66 -7.80 -28.03
C ILE A 174 12.61 -7.02 -28.84
N ARG A 175 11.60 -6.43 -28.19
CA ARG A 175 10.59 -5.57 -28.85
C ARG A 175 11.21 -4.30 -29.46
N ILE A 176 12.18 -3.68 -28.79
CA ILE A 176 12.86 -2.46 -29.27
C ILE A 176 13.71 -2.76 -30.51
N ILE A 177 14.52 -3.83 -30.45
CA ILE A 177 15.38 -4.22 -31.58
C ILE A 177 14.53 -4.78 -32.73
N ASN A 178 13.47 -5.53 -32.40
CA ASN A 178 12.58 -6.23 -33.34
C ASN A 178 13.35 -7.08 -34.37
N PRO A 179 14.21 -8.02 -33.94
CA PRO A 179 14.99 -8.83 -34.89
C PRO A 179 14.05 -9.75 -35.69
N VAL A 180 14.31 -9.88 -36.99
CA VAL A 180 13.46 -10.62 -37.94
C VAL A 180 13.14 -12.05 -37.45
N ARG A 181 14.11 -12.74 -36.85
CA ARG A 181 13.94 -14.11 -36.32
C ARG A 181 12.99 -14.20 -35.12
N LEU A 182 12.80 -13.12 -34.37
CA LEU A 182 11.94 -13.06 -33.17
C LEU A 182 10.76 -12.09 -33.34
N ALA A 183 10.39 -11.73 -34.58
CA ALA A 183 9.28 -10.82 -34.85
C ALA A 183 7.93 -11.29 -34.27
N ARG A 184 7.77 -12.60 -34.01
CA ARG A 184 6.60 -13.14 -33.28
C ARG A 184 6.62 -12.74 -31.82
N VAL A 185 7.77 -12.85 -31.16
CA VAL A 185 7.95 -12.46 -29.74
C VAL A 185 7.72 -10.97 -29.58
N ALA A 186 8.29 -10.16 -30.47
CA ALA A 186 8.07 -8.71 -30.47
C ALA A 186 6.58 -8.33 -30.63
N ARG A 187 5.82 -9.08 -31.45
CA ARG A 187 4.36 -8.88 -31.60
C ARG A 187 3.54 -9.37 -30.40
N LEU A 188 4.01 -10.36 -29.67
CA LEU A 188 3.34 -10.89 -28.47
C LEU A 188 3.61 -10.06 -27.22
N PHE A 189 4.74 -9.35 -27.17
CA PHE A 189 5.15 -8.48 -26.06
C PHE A 189 4.01 -7.64 -25.44
N PRO A 190 3.27 -6.81 -26.19
CA PRO A 190 2.24 -5.95 -25.58
C PRO A 190 1.15 -6.78 -24.88
N TRP A 191 0.78 -7.94 -25.44
CA TRP A 191 -0.23 -8.82 -24.86
C TRP A 191 0.28 -9.54 -23.60
N ILE A 192 1.55 -9.94 -23.59
CA ILE A 192 2.18 -10.54 -22.41
C ILE A 192 2.21 -9.52 -21.26
N VAL A 193 2.66 -8.29 -21.51
CA VAL A 193 2.72 -7.25 -20.47
C VAL A 193 1.33 -6.85 -19.99
N VAL A 194 0.35 -6.72 -20.88
CA VAL A 194 -1.06 -6.49 -20.50
C VAL A 194 -1.58 -7.61 -19.62
N GLY A 195 -1.37 -8.88 -20.00
CA GLY A 195 -1.81 -10.04 -19.23
C GLY A 195 -1.23 -10.04 -17.82
N ILE A 196 0.09 -9.86 -17.69
CA ILE A 196 0.77 -9.79 -16.40
C ILE A 196 0.26 -8.61 -15.58
N THR A 197 0.12 -7.43 -16.20
CA THR A 197 -0.35 -6.22 -15.51
C THR A 197 -1.76 -6.39 -14.96
N VAL A 198 -2.68 -6.98 -15.73
CA VAL A 198 -4.05 -7.26 -15.27
C VAL A 198 -4.05 -8.24 -14.10
N VAL A 199 -3.27 -9.31 -14.17
CA VAL A 199 -3.14 -10.28 -13.06
C VAL A 199 -2.58 -9.60 -11.81
N THR A 200 -1.53 -8.80 -11.93
CA THR A 200 -0.93 -8.05 -10.81
C THR A 200 -1.90 -7.01 -10.23
N LEU A 201 -2.69 -6.33 -11.07
CA LEU A 201 -3.72 -5.39 -10.60
C LEU A 201 -4.81 -6.09 -9.79
N ILE A 202 -5.28 -7.26 -10.24
CA ILE A 202 -6.26 -8.07 -9.50
C ILE A 202 -5.67 -8.53 -8.17
N ALA A 203 -4.41 -9.01 -8.17
CA ALA A 203 -3.71 -9.41 -6.95
C ALA A 203 -3.54 -8.22 -5.98
N ALA A 204 -3.20 -7.04 -6.49
CA ALA A 204 -3.09 -5.81 -5.69
C ALA A 204 -4.42 -5.37 -5.08
N ALA A 205 -5.51 -5.49 -5.85
CA ALA A 205 -6.85 -5.21 -5.37
C ALA A 205 -7.30 -6.19 -4.29
N ALA A 206 -6.99 -7.48 -4.44
CA ALA A 206 -7.37 -8.52 -3.48
C ALA A 206 -6.53 -8.50 -2.19
N GLY A 207 -5.28 -8.03 -2.25
CA GLY A 207 -4.35 -8.01 -1.12
C GLY A 207 -4.10 -6.61 -0.54
N PRO A 208 -3.02 -5.93 -0.95
CA PRO A 208 -2.52 -4.72 -0.28
C PRO A 208 -3.51 -3.56 -0.26
N LEU A 209 -4.35 -3.39 -1.29
CA LEU A 209 -5.38 -2.34 -1.28
C LEU A 209 -6.46 -2.60 -0.23
N VAL A 210 -6.98 -3.82 -0.14
CA VAL A 210 -7.99 -4.19 0.86
C VAL A 210 -7.41 -4.12 2.28
N ALA A 211 -6.18 -4.61 2.48
CA ALA A 211 -5.47 -4.46 3.74
C ALA A 211 -5.33 -2.98 4.15
N GLY A 212 -5.04 -2.12 3.17
CA GLY A 212 -4.99 -0.67 3.34
C GLY A 212 -6.32 -0.02 3.74
N PHE A 213 -7.42 -0.40 3.10
CA PHE A 213 -8.73 0.12 3.48
C PHE A 213 -9.15 -0.34 4.88
N ARG A 214 -8.80 -1.58 5.25
CA ARG A 214 -9.02 -2.11 6.59
C ARG A 214 -8.25 -1.32 7.64
N SER A 215 -6.94 -1.12 7.46
CA SER A 215 -6.11 -0.38 8.41
C SER A 215 -6.50 1.09 8.53
N ARG A 216 -6.96 1.74 7.44
CA ARG A 216 -7.50 3.10 7.50
C ARG A 216 -8.77 3.18 8.35
N THR A 217 -9.65 2.19 8.25
CA THR A 217 -10.88 2.14 9.05
C THR A 217 -10.54 2.00 10.52
N ASP A 218 -9.65 1.05 10.86
CA ASP A 218 -9.17 0.85 12.23
C ASP A 218 -8.53 2.15 12.76
N ARG A 219 -7.61 2.77 12.02
CA ARG A 219 -6.98 4.04 12.43
C ARG A 219 -7.98 5.18 12.66
N VAL A 220 -9.03 5.27 11.84
CA VAL A 220 -10.10 6.26 12.04
C VAL A 220 -10.84 5.99 13.35
N ILE A 221 -11.14 4.73 13.67
CA ILE A 221 -11.75 4.36 14.96
C ILE A 221 -10.78 4.67 16.11
N GLU A 222 -9.53 4.22 16.03
CA GLU A 222 -8.52 4.42 17.09
C GLU A 222 -8.36 5.89 17.49
N ASN A 223 -8.26 6.77 16.49
CA ASN A 223 -7.97 8.19 16.70
C ASN A 223 -9.18 8.97 17.23
N ASN A 224 -10.40 8.49 16.98
CA ASN A 224 -11.61 9.30 17.18
C ASN A 224 -12.59 8.71 18.19
N LEU A 225 -12.45 7.44 18.58
CA LEU A 225 -13.40 6.80 19.48
C LEU A 225 -13.41 7.45 20.87
N SER A 226 -12.24 7.85 21.38
CA SER A 226 -12.14 8.59 22.66
C SER A 226 -12.74 10.00 22.56
N ASN A 227 -12.70 10.64 21.39
CA ASN A 227 -13.32 11.96 21.20
C ASN A 227 -14.84 11.82 21.15
N LEU A 228 -15.34 10.79 20.46
CA LEU A 228 -16.77 10.46 20.45
C LEU A 228 -17.28 10.16 21.88
N ASP A 229 -16.51 9.39 22.65
CA ASP A 229 -16.79 9.14 24.07
C ASP A 229 -16.93 10.46 24.84
N GLY A 230 -15.92 11.34 24.72
CA GLY A 230 -15.93 12.67 25.34
C GLY A 230 -17.15 13.52 24.98
N GLU A 231 -17.60 13.50 23.72
CA GLU A 231 -18.81 14.20 23.29
C GLU A 231 -20.09 13.65 23.93
N ILE A 232 -20.19 12.33 24.10
CA ILE A 232 -21.31 11.73 24.84
C ILE A 232 -21.27 12.17 26.30
N GLN A 233 -20.08 12.20 26.93
CA GLN A 233 -19.94 12.67 28.32
C GLN A 233 -20.31 14.16 28.45
N ASN A 234 -19.92 15.01 27.48
CA ASN A 234 -20.29 16.43 27.45
C ASN A 234 -21.79 16.61 27.34
N TYR A 235 -22.42 16.00 26.33
CA TYR A 235 -23.86 16.06 26.13
C TYR A 235 -24.62 15.60 27.38
N THR A 236 -24.17 14.50 27.99
CA THR A 236 -24.82 13.93 29.18
C THR A 236 -24.75 14.87 30.37
N ARG A 237 -23.61 15.55 30.59
CA ARG A 237 -23.44 16.55 31.65
C ARG A 237 -24.26 17.82 31.42
N GLU A 238 -24.48 18.21 30.17
CA GLU A 238 -25.26 19.42 29.83
C GLU A 238 -26.78 19.19 29.87
N ASN A 239 -27.23 17.96 29.61
CA ASN A 239 -28.65 17.65 29.42
C ASN A 239 -29.24 16.72 30.48
N ASP A 240 -28.44 16.27 31.44
CA ASP A 240 -28.80 15.29 32.49
C ASP A 240 -29.44 14.00 31.92
N LYS A 241 -29.07 13.65 30.69
CA LYS A 241 -29.54 12.45 29.98
C LYS A 241 -28.56 12.04 28.89
N LEU A 242 -28.50 10.74 28.64
CA LEU A 242 -27.79 10.21 27.48
C LEU A 242 -28.47 10.66 26.17
N PRO A 243 -27.69 10.89 25.09
CA PRO A 243 -28.27 11.16 23.78
C PRO A 243 -29.05 9.93 23.30
N GLU A 244 -30.22 10.13 22.68
CA GLU A 244 -31.01 9.01 22.14
C GLU A 244 -30.32 8.38 20.92
N SER A 245 -29.51 9.17 20.22
CA SER A 245 -28.68 8.73 19.11
C SER A 245 -27.42 9.59 19.01
N LEU A 246 -26.37 9.06 18.37
CA LEU A 246 -25.13 9.80 18.14
C LEU A 246 -25.30 11.02 17.21
N GLU A 247 -26.44 11.15 16.52
CA GLU A 247 -26.77 12.31 15.68
C GLU A 247 -27.13 13.55 16.49
N GLN A 248 -27.49 13.39 17.77
CA GLN A 248 -27.79 14.52 18.68
C GLN A 248 -26.52 15.22 19.19
N LEU A 249 -25.34 14.64 18.95
CA LEU A 249 -24.07 15.20 19.39
C LEU A 249 -23.65 16.37 18.49
N SER A 250 -23.20 17.45 19.12
CA SER A 250 -22.63 18.61 18.42
C SER A 250 -21.12 18.48 18.38
N PHE A 251 -20.58 18.06 17.23
CA PHE A 251 -19.13 18.00 17.03
C PHE A 251 -18.59 19.40 16.73
N GLU A 252 -18.02 20.07 17.73
CA GLU A 252 -17.28 21.33 17.54
C GLU A 252 -16.02 21.13 16.69
N ASP A 253 -15.39 22.24 16.24
CA ASP A 253 -14.25 22.21 15.32
C ASP A 253 -13.10 21.30 15.76
N TYR A 254 -12.89 21.12 17.07
CA TYR A 254 -11.85 20.24 17.61
C TYR A 254 -12.17 18.73 17.49
N ASN A 255 -13.44 18.35 17.45
CA ASN A 255 -13.90 16.95 17.43
C ASN A 255 -14.62 16.58 16.13
N LYS A 256 -14.47 17.39 15.08
CA LYS A 256 -15.10 17.18 13.77
C LYS A 256 -14.78 15.82 13.15
N ASP A 257 -13.60 15.28 13.41
CA ASP A 257 -13.19 13.97 12.90
C ASP A 257 -13.92 12.80 13.57
N ALA A 258 -14.43 12.98 14.80
CA ALA A 258 -15.27 11.98 15.47
C ALA A 258 -16.62 11.78 14.78
N LYS A 259 -17.12 12.80 14.11
CA LYS A 259 -18.32 12.70 13.28
C LYS A 259 -18.19 11.65 12.17
N ILE A 260 -16.98 11.41 11.66
CA ILE A 260 -16.73 10.37 10.64
C ILE A 260 -17.15 8.98 11.15
N LEU A 261 -17.02 8.72 12.45
CA LEU A 261 -17.46 7.45 13.04
C LEU A 261 -18.97 7.27 12.96
N VAL A 262 -19.72 8.35 13.15
CA VAL A 262 -21.19 8.37 13.07
C VAL A 262 -21.64 8.33 11.61
N ASP A 263 -21.11 9.22 10.77
CA ASP A 263 -21.47 9.36 9.35
C ASP A 263 -21.24 8.06 8.56
N LYS A 264 -20.19 7.29 8.92
CA LYS A 264 -19.86 6.00 8.30
C LYS A 264 -20.42 4.79 9.04
N ASN A 265 -21.18 4.99 10.11
CA ASN A 265 -21.74 3.92 10.95
C ASN A 265 -20.66 2.91 11.42
N LEU A 266 -19.51 3.42 11.86
CA LEU A 266 -18.38 2.61 12.34
C LEU A 266 -18.49 2.26 13.83
N VAL A 267 -19.43 2.89 14.54
CA VAL A 267 -19.68 2.70 15.98
C VAL A 267 -21.15 2.42 16.19
N ARG A 268 -21.47 1.35 16.92
CA ARG A 268 -22.81 1.07 17.41
C ARG A 268 -22.95 1.60 18.83
N TYR A 269 -23.92 2.47 19.02
CA TYR A 269 -24.26 3.05 20.32
C TYR A 269 -25.50 2.37 20.92
N ARG A 270 -25.48 2.08 22.21
CA ARG A 270 -26.63 1.57 22.96
C ARG A 270 -26.64 2.17 24.38
N ILE A 271 -27.81 2.61 24.82
CA ILE A 271 -28.04 2.97 26.22
C ILE A 271 -28.20 1.68 27.03
N LEU A 272 -27.45 1.56 28.13
CA LEU A 272 -27.59 0.43 29.05
C LEU A 272 -28.58 0.86 30.14
N GLU A 273 -29.72 0.18 30.23
CA GLU A 273 -30.73 0.48 31.25
C GLU A 273 -30.17 0.16 32.65
N GLY A 274 -30.14 1.18 33.50
CA GLY A 274 -29.65 1.08 34.87
C GLY A 274 -29.39 2.45 35.48
N LYS A 275 -30.46 3.18 35.84
CA LYS A 275 -30.32 4.21 36.88
C LYS A 275 -30.17 3.46 38.21
N ASP A 276 -28.96 3.01 38.50
CA ASP A 276 -28.65 2.50 39.83
C ASP A 276 -28.58 3.72 40.75
N ASN A 277 -29.70 4.06 41.39
CA ASN A 277 -29.68 4.98 42.52
C ASN A 277 -28.83 4.31 43.61
N LYS A 278 -27.55 4.69 43.70
CA LYS A 278 -26.61 4.25 44.75
C LYS A 278 -27.01 4.63 46.18
N ASP A 279 -28.23 5.12 46.39
CA ASP A 279 -28.81 5.37 47.71
C ASP A 279 -28.89 4.09 48.57
N GLU A 280 -28.81 2.89 47.98
CA GLU A 280 -28.87 1.61 48.71
C GLU A 280 -27.60 1.29 49.53
N CYS A 281 -26.47 1.95 49.26
CA CYS A 281 -25.25 1.78 50.07
C CYS A 281 -25.34 2.45 51.46
N ARG A 282 -26.31 3.34 51.70
CA ARG A 282 -26.37 4.12 52.95
C ARG A 282 -26.97 3.35 54.13
N ASN A 283 -27.77 2.31 53.89
CA ASN A 283 -28.62 1.73 54.94
C ASN A 283 -28.08 0.47 55.64
N ASN A 284 -26.98 -0.13 55.17
CA ASN A 284 -26.52 -1.44 55.67
C ASN A 284 -25.19 -1.43 56.44
N ILE A 285 -24.54 -0.28 56.63
CA ILE A 285 -23.36 -0.21 57.51
C ILE A 285 -23.84 0.12 58.93
N LYS A 286 -24.16 -0.92 59.72
CA LYS A 286 -24.22 -0.77 61.18
C LYS A 286 -22.81 -0.42 61.67
N PRO A 287 -22.57 0.74 62.29
CA PRO A 287 -21.26 1.03 62.86
C PRO A 287 -20.95 -0.05 63.89
N ALA A 288 -19.88 -0.80 63.66
CA ALA A 288 -19.35 -1.70 64.68
C ALA A 288 -19.02 -0.83 65.91
N PRO A 289 -19.47 -1.19 67.12
CA PRO A 289 -19.13 -0.43 68.32
C PRO A 289 -17.61 -0.39 68.46
N MET A 290 -17.03 0.82 68.46
CA MET A 290 -15.60 0.98 68.71
C MET A 290 -15.31 0.48 70.14
N PRO A 291 -14.38 -0.47 70.33
CA PRO A 291 -13.93 -0.84 71.66
C PRO A 291 -13.08 0.32 72.22
N LEU A 292 -13.69 1.13 73.09
CA LEU A 292 -12.99 2.06 73.95
C LEU A 292 -12.16 1.24 74.96
N GLY A 293 -10.83 1.15 74.75
CA GLY A 293 -9.89 0.81 75.83
C GLY A 293 -8.92 -0.37 75.64
N GLY A 294 -8.55 -0.76 74.42
CA GLY A 294 -7.54 -1.79 74.18
C GLY A 294 -6.19 -1.25 73.70
N LYS A 295 -5.07 -1.63 74.35
CA LYS A 295 -3.71 -1.38 73.87
C LYS A 295 -3.51 -1.96 72.44
N PRO A 296 -2.74 -1.29 71.57
CA PRO A 296 -2.53 -1.73 70.19
C PRO A 296 -1.79 -3.07 70.16
N SER A 297 -2.50 -4.12 69.75
CA SER A 297 -1.92 -5.41 69.35
C SER A 297 -1.46 -5.29 67.89
N SER A 298 -0.21 -5.66 67.61
CA SER A 298 0.46 -5.58 66.31
C SER A 298 -0.02 -6.61 65.26
N ALA A 299 -1.24 -7.12 65.41
CA ALA A 299 -1.88 -8.03 64.46
C ALA A 299 -3.35 -7.61 64.28
N ALA A 300 -3.57 -6.56 63.50
CA ALA A 300 -4.91 -6.21 63.05
C ALA A 300 -5.32 -7.18 61.93
N PRO A 301 -6.46 -7.90 62.05
CA PRO A 301 -7.01 -8.63 60.91
C PRO A 301 -7.32 -7.61 59.80
N ALA A 302 -6.87 -7.91 58.58
CA ALA A 302 -7.22 -7.13 57.41
C ALA A 302 -8.74 -7.09 57.29
N LEU A 303 -9.35 -5.95 57.63
CA LEU A 303 -10.74 -5.70 57.30
C LEU A 303 -10.87 -5.82 55.78
N PRO A 304 -11.94 -6.46 55.26
CA PRO A 304 -12.21 -6.43 53.83
C PRO A 304 -12.38 -4.97 53.43
N TYR A 305 -11.37 -4.45 52.73
CA TYR A 305 -11.32 -3.09 52.22
C TYR A 305 -12.29 -3.01 51.06
N ASN A 306 -13.57 -2.81 51.36
CA ASN A 306 -14.62 -2.64 50.36
C ASN A 306 -14.58 -1.17 49.90
N ASN A 307 -13.79 -0.91 48.85
CA ASN A 307 -13.58 0.42 48.27
C ASN A 307 -14.81 1.03 47.61
N ASP A 308 -15.88 0.25 47.44
CA ASP A 308 -17.00 0.63 46.61
C ASP A 308 -17.84 1.78 47.19
N CYS A 309 -17.63 2.16 48.45
CA CYS A 309 -18.44 3.17 49.15
C CYS A 309 -17.68 4.43 49.63
N PHE A 310 -16.34 4.49 49.52
CA PHE A 310 -15.58 5.55 50.22
C PHE A 310 -15.64 6.94 49.56
N TYR A 311 -16.24 7.08 48.38
CA TYR A 311 -16.42 8.36 47.67
C TYR A 311 -17.88 8.86 47.60
N SER A 312 -18.80 8.24 48.35
CA SER A 312 -20.24 8.57 48.32
C SER A 312 -20.62 9.75 49.23
N SER A 313 -20.09 10.95 48.98
CA SER A 313 -20.60 12.17 49.65
C SER A 313 -21.52 13.05 48.78
N GLY A 314 -21.95 12.57 47.61
CA GLY A 314 -22.97 13.22 46.77
C GLY A 314 -23.82 12.20 46.02
N GLN A 315 -25.10 12.50 45.82
CA GLN A 315 -25.97 11.72 44.92
C GLN A 315 -25.42 11.88 43.50
N SER A 316 -24.63 10.92 43.03
CA SER A 316 -24.15 10.92 41.65
C SER A 316 -25.09 10.06 40.82
N THR A 317 -25.77 10.69 39.87
CA THR A 317 -26.51 9.98 38.83
C THR A 317 -25.49 9.30 37.94
N GLN A 318 -25.59 7.97 37.80
CA GLN A 318 -24.75 7.22 36.88
C GLN A 318 -25.50 7.00 35.56
N PHE A 319 -24.86 7.36 34.46
CA PHE A 319 -25.34 7.06 33.12
C PHE A 319 -24.41 6.02 32.48
N ARG A 320 -24.98 4.89 32.04
CA ARG A 320 -24.24 3.79 31.40
C ARG A 320 -24.63 3.66 29.94
N TYR A 321 -23.64 3.51 29.08
CA TYR A 321 -23.84 3.25 27.66
C TYR A 321 -22.78 2.29 27.13
N GLU A 322 -23.01 1.78 25.93
CA GLU A 322 -22.14 0.85 25.23
C GLU A 322 -21.77 1.40 23.85
N LEU A 323 -20.48 1.36 23.52
CA LEU A 323 -19.92 1.68 22.21
C LEU A 323 -19.27 0.42 21.64
N CYS A 324 -19.88 -0.19 20.62
CA CYS A 324 -19.30 -1.34 19.93
C CYS A 324 -18.68 -0.92 18.60
N VAL A 325 -17.46 -1.37 18.34
CA VAL A 325 -16.73 -1.15 17.08
C VAL A 325 -16.22 -2.48 16.56
N THR A 326 -16.03 -2.60 15.24
CA THR A 326 -15.46 -3.82 14.63
C THR A 326 -14.08 -3.55 14.08
N TRP A 327 -13.06 -4.07 14.75
CA TRP A 327 -11.68 -3.98 14.34
C TRP A 327 -11.36 -5.02 13.26
N GLN A 328 -10.77 -4.56 12.16
CA GLN A 328 -10.39 -5.44 11.05
C GLN A 328 -9.05 -6.15 11.30
N ASN A 329 -8.18 -5.52 12.09
CA ASN A 329 -6.88 -6.04 12.48
C ASN A 329 -6.76 -6.10 14.01
N GLU A 330 -5.90 -7.00 14.49
CA GLU A 330 -5.48 -7.03 15.88
C GLU A 330 -4.36 -6.01 16.08
N LYS A 331 -4.39 -5.33 17.23
CA LYS A 331 -3.33 -4.43 17.67
C LYS A 331 -2.87 -4.82 19.06
N ASN A 332 -1.63 -5.28 19.15
CA ASN A 332 -0.97 -5.59 20.40
C ASN A 332 -0.14 -4.40 20.86
N SER A 333 -0.51 -3.81 21.99
CA SER A 333 0.30 -2.80 22.66
C SER A 333 1.52 -3.48 23.31
N ARG A 334 2.69 -2.82 23.29
CA ARG A 334 3.89 -3.32 24.01
C ARG A 334 3.69 -3.36 25.52
N TYR A 335 2.73 -2.59 26.03
CA TYR A 335 2.29 -2.68 27.41
C TYR A 335 1.26 -3.79 27.49
N ASN A 336 1.48 -4.77 28.37
CA ASN A 336 0.47 -5.75 28.79
C ASN A 336 -0.67 -5.01 29.52
N VAL A 337 -1.39 -4.16 28.81
CA VAL A 337 -2.71 -3.72 29.22
C VAL A 337 -3.59 -4.89 28.83
N THR A 338 -3.87 -5.78 29.79
CA THR A 338 -4.99 -6.70 29.65
C THR A 338 -6.18 -5.85 29.24
N PRO A 339 -6.72 -6.03 28.03
CA PRO A 339 -7.85 -5.23 27.61
C PRO A 339 -8.94 -5.45 28.64
N ALA A 340 -9.31 -4.39 29.37
CA ALA A 340 -10.46 -4.38 30.26
C ALA A 340 -11.71 -4.38 29.37
N MET A 341 -11.90 -5.45 28.60
CA MET A 341 -12.83 -5.52 27.48
C MET A 341 -14.18 -6.14 27.87
N ASP A 342 -14.34 -6.63 29.10
CA ASP A 342 -15.63 -7.21 29.51
C ASP A 342 -16.08 -6.99 30.96
N SER A 343 -15.22 -6.52 31.89
CA SER A 343 -15.56 -6.60 33.33
C SER A 343 -15.27 -5.37 34.19
N ALA A 344 -14.72 -4.28 33.65
CA ALA A 344 -14.48 -3.08 34.45
C ALA A 344 -15.25 -1.90 33.83
N GLU A 345 -16.18 -1.35 34.62
CA GLU A 345 -16.73 -0.02 34.37
C GLU A 345 -15.56 0.98 34.38
N LEU A 346 -15.15 1.41 33.20
CA LEU A 346 -14.10 2.42 33.03
C LEU A 346 -14.75 3.76 32.67
N ASN A 347 -14.12 4.85 33.11
CA ASN A 347 -14.59 6.20 32.81
C ASN A 347 -14.12 6.70 31.43
N TYR A 348 -13.43 5.87 30.66
CA TYR A 348 -12.86 6.24 29.36
C TYR A 348 -12.73 5.04 28.43
N VAL A 349 -12.76 5.30 27.12
CA VAL A 349 -12.50 4.32 26.07
C VAL A 349 -11.01 4.29 25.72
N SER A 350 -10.40 3.09 25.76
CA SER A 350 -9.00 2.87 25.41
C SER A 350 -8.87 2.02 24.14
N THR A 351 -8.15 2.54 23.14
CA THR A 351 -7.92 1.87 21.84
C THR A 351 -6.45 1.44 21.65
N TYR A 352 -5.65 1.44 22.72
CA TYR A 352 -4.21 1.14 22.64
C TYR A 352 -3.90 -0.31 22.25
N SER A 353 -4.75 -1.25 22.66
CA SER A 353 -4.75 -2.66 22.23
C SER A 353 -6.17 -3.13 21.99
N HIS A 354 -6.35 -3.97 20.97
CA HIS A 354 -7.61 -4.63 20.72
C HIS A 354 -7.39 -5.92 19.90
N PRO A 355 -8.16 -6.99 20.17
CA PRO A 355 -8.22 -8.12 19.27
C PRO A 355 -8.96 -7.71 17.99
N LYS A 356 -8.81 -8.53 16.94
CA LYS A 356 -9.64 -8.45 15.76
C LYS A 356 -11.09 -8.83 16.09
N GLY A 357 -12.05 -8.15 15.47
CA GLY A 357 -13.48 -8.43 15.61
C GLY A 357 -14.24 -7.33 16.35
N GLU A 358 -15.47 -7.64 16.72
CA GLU A 358 -16.33 -6.71 17.45
C GLU A 358 -15.87 -6.58 18.90
N GLN A 359 -15.72 -5.34 19.36
CA GLN A 359 -15.32 -4.97 20.71
C GLN A 359 -16.25 -3.88 21.24
N CYS A 360 -16.79 -4.09 22.44
CA CYS A 360 -17.73 -3.18 23.07
C CYS A 360 -17.12 -2.56 24.32
N PHE A 361 -17.15 -1.24 24.39
CA PHE A 361 -16.75 -0.48 25.56
C PHE A 361 -18.00 -0.09 26.34
N LYS A 362 -17.95 -0.14 27.68
CA LYS A 362 -19.08 0.21 28.55
C LYS A 362 -18.71 1.37 29.49
N PRO A 363 -18.60 2.61 28.98
CA PRO A 363 -18.23 3.76 29.79
C PRO A 363 -19.34 4.13 30.79
N VAL A 364 -18.92 4.73 31.91
CA VAL A 364 -19.83 5.28 32.92
C VAL A 364 -19.59 6.77 33.06
N VAL A 365 -20.65 7.57 32.94
CA VAL A 365 -20.63 9.00 33.19
C VAL A 365 -21.20 9.28 34.57
N PHE A 366 -20.44 10.00 35.37
CA PHE A 366 -20.84 10.46 36.69
C PHE A 366 -21.26 11.92 36.59
N ASP A 367 -22.52 12.18 36.88
CA ASP A 367 -22.98 13.54 37.11
C ASP A 367 -22.71 13.92 38.57
N TYR A 368 -21.72 14.79 38.77
CA TYR A 368 -21.45 15.39 40.06
C TYR A 368 -22.29 16.65 40.17
N ASN A 369 -23.50 16.49 40.70
CA ASN A 369 -24.37 17.61 41.01
C ASN A 369 -23.74 18.42 42.16
N TYR A 370 -22.83 19.35 41.82
CA TYR A 370 -22.33 20.35 42.75
C TYR A 370 -23.47 21.35 42.92
N SER A 371 -24.33 21.11 43.92
CA SER A 371 -25.30 22.10 44.35
C SER A 371 -24.54 23.38 44.76
N GLU A 372 -24.64 24.43 43.95
CA GLU A 372 -24.14 25.78 44.28
C GLU A 372 -24.90 26.41 45.46
#